data_AF-R8AVX6-F1
#
_entry.id   AF-R8AVX6-F1
#
_cell.length_a   1.000
_cell.length_b   1.000
_cell.length_c   1.000
_cell.angle_alpha   90.00
_cell.angle_beta   90.00
_cell.angle_gamma   90.00
#
_symmetry.space_group_name_H-M   'P 1'
#
loop_
_entity.id
_entity.type
_entity.pdbx_description
1 polymer ?
#
loop_
_entity_poly.entity_id
_entity_poly.type
_entity_poly.pdbx_seq_one_letter_code
_entity_poly.pdbx_strand_id
1 'polypeptide(L)'
;MMKESLSKLGIPENIIHCDFAGGRTLDSVIRFNKIFGQSTGIVISQKFHNARAIYIAKNNGMNMIGFNADDPKAFGGLRTKIREVFSRIRAFLDVQAFHSEPRHYGKEISI
;
A
#
# COMPACT_ATOMS: atom_id res chain seq x y z
N MET A 1 9.32 -15.08 0.54
CA MET A 1 8.88 -13.68 0.31
C MET A 1 7.64 -13.63 -0.57
N MET A 2 6.93 -12.49 -0.69
CA MET A 2 5.66 -12.40 -1.44
C MET A 2 5.77 -12.88 -2.90
N LYS A 3 6.81 -12.44 -3.64
CA LYS A 3 7.06 -12.88 -5.02
C LYS A 3 7.16 -14.40 -5.13
N GLU A 4 7.98 -15.03 -4.29
CA GLU A 4 8.16 -16.49 -4.29
C GLU A 4 6.86 -17.25 -3.98
N SER A 5 6.04 -16.71 -3.07
CA SER A 5 4.73 -17.30 -2.75
C SER A 5 3.81 -17.26 -3.98
N LEU A 6 3.81 -16.17 -4.75
CA LEU A 6 3.04 -16.05 -5.98
C LEU A 6 3.58 -16.99 -7.07
N SER A 7 4.91 -17.06 -7.26
CA SER A 7 5.53 -18.00 -8.21
C SER A 7 5.16 -19.46 -7.87
N LYS A 8 5.17 -19.83 -6.59
CA LYS A 8 4.77 -21.18 -6.13
C LYS A 8 3.30 -21.51 -6.40
N LEU A 9 2.44 -20.50 -6.45
CA LEU A 9 1.02 -20.64 -6.83
C LEU A 9 0.81 -20.66 -8.35
N GLY A 10 1.89 -20.64 -9.16
CA GLY A 10 1.82 -20.70 -10.61
C GLY A 10 1.54 -19.36 -11.29
N ILE A 11 1.64 -18.24 -10.56
CA ILE A 11 1.53 -16.92 -11.18
C ILE A 11 2.77 -16.67 -12.06
N PRO A 12 2.61 -16.37 -13.36
CA PRO A 12 3.73 -16.13 -14.26
C PRO A 12 4.63 -14.98 -13.76
N GLU A 13 5.94 -15.18 -13.75
CA GLU A 13 6.85 -14.16 -13.18
C GLU A 13 6.89 -12.86 -13.97
N ASN A 14 6.58 -12.91 -15.27
CA ASN A 14 6.58 -11.76 -16.16
C ASN A 14 5.48 -10.74 -15.86
N ILE A 15 4.47 -11.11 -15.06
CA ILE A 15 3.40 -10.22 -14.60
C ILE A 15 3.57 -9.79 -13.14
N ILE A 16 4.66 -10.21 -12.47
CA ILE A 16 4.96 -9.85 -11.08
C ILE A 16 6.02 -8.76 -11.05
N HIS A 17 5.60 -7.54 -10.72
CA HIS A 17 6.48 -6.40 -10.56
C HIS A 17 6.68 -6.08 -9.07
N CYS A 18 7.93 -6.10 -8.61
CA CYS A 18 8.25 -5.83 -7.22
C CYS A 18 8.64 -4.37 -7.00
N ASP A 19 7.94 -3.69 -6.09
CA ASP A 19 8.34 -2.39 -5.57
C ASP A 19 9.05 -2.54 -4.22
N PHE A 20 10.36 -2.32 -4.18
CA PHE A 20 11.17 -2.43 -2.97
C PHE A 20 11.24 -1.13 -2.15
N ALA A 21 10.66 -0.02 -2.63
CA ALA A 21 10.73 1.28 -1.97
C ALA A 21 9.41 1.74 -1.30
N GLY A 22 8.42 0.84 -1.19
CA GLY A 22 7.12 1.08 -0.54
C GLY A 22 7.15 0.97 0.99
N GLY A 23 8.05 1.68 1.66
CA GLY A 23 8.24 1.57 3.13
C GLY A 23 7.06 2.04 3.99
N ARG A 24 6.18 2.88 3.42
CA ARG A 24 4.91 3.32 4.03
C ARG A 24 3.77 3.11 3.03
N THR A 25 2.54 3.03 3.54
CA THR A 25 1.34 2.95 2.68
C THR A 25 1.24 4.13 1.70
N LEU A 26 1.65 5.34 2.11
CA LEU A 26 1.74 6.50 1.23
C LEU A 26 2.72 6.27 0.09
N ASP A 27 3.92 5.76 0.41
CA ASP A 27 4.94 5.47 -0.60
C ASP A 27 4.41 4.46 -1.62
N SER A 28 3.78 3.36 -1.17
CA SER A 28 3.20 2.34 -2.06
C SER A 28 2.13 2.90 -3.00
N VAL A 29 1.19 3.70 -2.48
CA VAL A 29 0.05 4.21 -3.28
C VAL A 29 0.51 5.28 -4.27
N ILE A 30 1.36 6.21 -3.87
CA ILE A 30 1.84 7.25 -4.79
C ILE A 30 2.77 6.64 -5.85
N ARG A 31 3.62 5.68 -5.48
CA ARG A 31 4.50 5.00 -6.44
C ARG A 31 3.72 4.13 -7.42
N PHE A 32 2.62 3.50 -7.00
CA PHE A 32 1.69 2.83 -7.92
C PHE A 32 1.29 3.74 -9.09
N ASN A 33 1.06 5.03 -8.83
CA ASN A 33 0.81 6.02 -9.88
C ASN A 33 2.08 6.52 -10.58
N LYS A 34 3.07 7.01 -9.82
CA LYS A 34 4.21 7.74 -10.39
C LYS A 34 5.28 6.85 -11.01
N ILE A 35 5.41 5.62 -10.53
CA ILE A 35 6.41 4.66 -11.02
C ILE A 35 5.80 3.73 -12.03
N PHE A 36 4.62 3.20 -11.74
CA PHE A 36 4.02 2.15 -12.57
C PHE A 36 2.94 2.69 -13.51
N GLY A 37 2.70 4.01 -13.51
CA GLY A 37 1.73 4.65 -14.40
C GLY A 37 0.26 4.32 -14.10
N GLN A 38 -0.03 3.65 -12.97
CA GLN A 38 -1.35 3.12 -12.70
C GLN A 38 -2.22 4.12 -11.92
N SER A 39 -3.45 4.35 -12.37
CA SER A 39 -4.42 5.20 -11.67
C SER A 39 -5.62 4.42 -11.13
N THR A 40 -5.77 3.16 -11.55
CA THR A 40 -6.86 2.26 -11.15
C THR A 40 -6.30 0.92 -10.71
N GLY A 41 -6.81 0.34 -9.63
CA GLY A 41 -6.31 -0.96 -9.16
C GLY A 41 -6.96 -1.48 -7.89
N ILE A 42 -6.50 -2.66 -7.46
CA ILE A 42 -6.94 -3.28 -6.20
C ILE A 42 -5.76 -3.32 -5.23
N VAL A 43 -5.94 -2.80 -4.03
CA VAL A 43 -5.00 -2.95 -2.92
C VAL A 43 -5.44 -4.10 -2.03
N ILE A 44 -4.55 -5.09 -1.87
CA ILE A 44 -4.78 -6.28 -1.05
C ILE A 44 -3.85 -6.22 0.16
N SER A 45 -4.41 -6.06 1.35
CA SER A 45 -3.67 -5.95 2.61
C SER A 45 -4.61 -6.14 3.81
N GLN A 46 -4.12 -5.96 5.05
CA GLN A 46 -4.96 -5.92 6.23
C GLN A 46 -5.94 -4.75 6.18
N LYS A 47 -7.09 -4.88 6.85
CA LYS A 47 -8.19 -3.90 6.85
C LYS A 47 -7.73 -2.46 7.10
N PHE A 48 -6.80 -2.27 8.03
CA PHE A 48 -6.32 -0.95 8.40
C PHE A 48 -5.33 -0.33 7.42
N HIS A 49 -4.57 -1.14 6.69
CA HIS A 49 -3.72 -0.68 5.60
C HIS A 49 -4.56 -0.33 4.39
N ASN A 50 -5.56 -1.15 4.05
CA ASN A 50 -6.48 -0.87 2.96
C ASN A 50 -7.25 0.43 3.17
N ALA A 51 -7.82 0.65 4.37
CA ALA A 51 -8.53 1.90 4.66
C ALA A 51 -7.64 3.14 4.43
N ARG A 52 -6.37 3.06 4.83
CA ARG A 52 -5.39 4.13 4.62
C ARG A 52 -5.02 4.29 3.14
N ALA A 53 -4.80 3.17 2.43
CA ALA A 53 -4.47 3.18 1.02
C ALA A 53 -5.58 3.81 0.18
N ILE A 54 -6.84 3.42 0.43
CA ILE A 54 -8.01 4.00 -0.23
C ILE A 54 -8.16 5.49 0.04
N TYR A 55 -7.94 5.92 1.28
CA TYR A 55 -7.96 7.34 1.62
C TYR A 55 -6.91 8.15 0.84
N ILE A 56 -5.67 7.66 0.80
CA ILE A 56 -4.57 8.30 0.06
C ILE A 56 -4.88 8.30 -1.44
N ALA A 57 -5.36 7.18 -1.99
CA ALA A 57 -5.72 7.04 -3.39
C ALA A 57 -6.78 8.06 -3.81
N LYS A 58 -7.86 8.16 -3.04
CA LYS A 58 -8.96 9.10 -3.30
C LYS A 58 -8.47 10.56 -3.31
N ASN A 59 -7.62 10.92 -2.35
CA ASN A 59 -7.07 12.28 -2.28
C ASN A 59 -6.05 12.60 -3.38
N ASN A 60 -5.56 11.58 -4.10
CA ASN A 60 -4.63 11.73 -5.22
C ASN A 60 -5.28 11.40 -6.57
N GLY A 61 -6.62 11.41 -6.66
CA GLY A 61 -7.36 11.21 -7.91
C GLY A 61 -7.26 9.79 -8.48
N MET A 62 -6.90 8.79 -7.66
CA MET A 62 -6.82 7.39 -8.07
C MET A 62 -8.11 6.64 -7.74
N ASN A 63 -8.49 5.70 -8.60
CA ASN A 63 -9.64 4.81 -8.43
C ASN A 63 -9.20 3.43 -7.92
N MET A 64 -9.09 3.27 -6.60
CA MET A 64 -8.65 2.01 -6.00
C MET A 64 -9.76 1.30 -5.23
N ILE A 65 -9.74 -0.03 -5.26
CA ILE A 65 -10.60 -0.91 -4.45
C ILE A 65 -9.75 -1.62 -3.39
N GLY A 66 -10.22 -1.69 -2.15
CA GLY A 66 -9.52 -2.38 -1.07
C GLY A 66 -10.08 -3.78 -0.84
N PHE A 67 -9.23 -4.81 -0.86
CA PHE A 67 -9.60 -6.18 -0.50
C PHE A 67 -8.88 -6.58 0.79
N ASN A 68 -9.66 -6.80 1.84
CA ASN A 68 -9.13 -7.16 3.15
C ASN A 68 -8.67 -8.62 3.13
N ALA A 69 -7.36 -8.81 3.20
CA ALA A 69 -6.80 -10.12 3.47
C ALA A 69 -7.16 -10.54 4.90
N ASP A 70 -7.37 -11.83 5.12
CA ASP A 70 -7.61 -12.38 6.45
C ASP A 70 -6.45 -12.05 7.39
N ASP A 71 -6.77 -11.49 8.56
CA ASP A 71 -5.75 -11.20 9.56
C ASP A 71 -5.17 -12.53 10.09
N PRO A 72 -3.83 -12.66 10.21
CA PRO A 72 -3.26 -13.77 10.93
C PRO A 72 -3.84 -13.77 12.35
N LYS A 73 -4.36 -14.91 12.81
CA LYS A 73 -4.98 -15.10 14.14
C LYS A 73 -4.13 -14.59 15.33
N ALA A 74 -2.85 -14.28 15.11
CA ALA A 74 -1.89 -13.74 16.07
C ALA A 74 -1.95 -12.21 16.31
N PHE A 75 -2.70 -11.43 15.53
CA PHE A 75 -2.70 -9.94 15.63
C PHE A 75 -3.72 -9.34 16.63
N GLY A 76 -4.28 -10.12 17.54
CA GLY A 76 -5.32 -9.69 18.50
C GLY A 76 -4.86 -8.92 19.74
N GLY A 77 -3.57 -8.62 19.90
CA GLY A 77 -3.03 -7.98 21.10
C GLY A 77 -3.36 -6.48 21.22
N LEU A 78 -3.64 -6.00 22.44
CA LEU A 78 -3.94 -4.59 22.73
C LEU A 78 -2.85 -3.61 22.25
N ARG A 79 -1.58 -4.02 22.31
CA ARG A 79 -0.42 -3.25 21.80
C ARG A 79 -0.48 -3.01 20.29
N THR A 80 -0.96 -3.99 19.52
CA THR A 80 -1.13 -3.87 18.06
C THR A 80 -2.18 -2.81 17.74
N LYS A 81 -3.34 -2.84 18.41
CA LYS A 81 -4.44 -1.89 18.21
C LYS A 81 -4.02 -0.45 18.54
N ILE A 82 -3.27 -0.25 19.63
CA ILE A 82 -2.77 1.08 20.01
C ILE A 82 -1.81 1.63 18.94
N ARG A 83 -0.86 0.81 18.48
CA ARG A 83 0.07 1.22 17.41
C ARG A 83 -0.66 1.54 16.10
N GLU A 84 -1.73 0.81 15.81
CA GLU A 84 -2.57 1.02 14.63
C GLU A 84 -3.26 2.39 14.66
N VAL A 85 -3.78 2.80 15.81
CA VAL A 85 -4.41 4.13 16.01
C VAL A 85 -3.40 5.25 15.76
N PHE A 86 -2.21 5.19 16.38
CA PHE A 86 -1.16 6.19 16.14
C PHE A 86 -0.70 6.23 14.69
N SER A 87 -0.64 5.05 14.04
CA SER A 87 -0.28 4.98 12.64
C SER A 87 -1.36 5.60 11.74
N ARG A 88 -2.64 5.52 12.09
CA ARG A 88 -3.74 6.19 11.37
C ARG A 88 -3.69 7.70 11.53
N ILE A 89 -3.44 8.19 12.75
CA ILE A 89 -3.30 9.62 13.04
C ILE A 89 -2.13 10.21 12.25
N ARG A 90 -0.98 9.51 12.21
CA ARG A 90 0.17 9.96 11.42
C ARG A 90 -0.12 10.02 9.93
N ALA A 91 -0.82 9.02 9.38
CA ALA A 91 -1.20 9.03 7.97
C ALA A 91 -2.18 10.16 7.63
N PHE A 92 -3.10 10.47 8.54
CA PHE A 92 -3.99 11.63 8.40
C PHE A 92 -3.20 12.94 8.36
N LEU A 93 -2.24 13.12 9.28
CA LEU A 93 -1.38 14.31 9.32
C LEU A 93 -0.49 14.44 8.08
N ASP A 94 0.14 13.34 7.63
CA ASP A 94 0.99 13.33 6.44
C ASP A 94 0.22 13.83 5.19
N VAL A 95 -1.08 13.51 5.09
CA VAL A 95 -1.94 13.87 3.95
C VAL A 95 -2.56 15.27 4.11
N GLN A 96 -3.11 15.59 5.28
CA GLN A 96 -3.92 16.80 5.47
C GLN A 96 -3.12 18.04 5.90
N ALA A 97 -2.01 17.84 6.64
CA ALA A 97 -1.22 18.96 7.16
C ALA A 97 0.07 19.18 6.36
N PHE A 98 0.73 18.10 5.93
CA PHE A 98 2.13 18.18 5.48
C PHE A 98 2.36 17.98 3.98
N HIS A 99 1.34 17.65 3.18
CA HIS A 99 1.48 17.35 1.73
C HIS A 99 2.70 16.46 1.45
N SER A 100 2.90 15.44 2.29
CA SER A 100 4.16 14.71 2.32
C SER A 100 4.38 13.92 1.04
N GLU A 101 5.56 14.06 0.46
CA GLU A 101 5.96 13.33 -0.73
C GLU A 101 6.60 11.96 -0.39
N PRO A 102 6.57 11.00 -1.32
CA PRO A 102 7.34 9.76 -1.24
C PRO A 102 8.82 10.02 -1.00
N ARG A 103 9.44 9.20 -0.14
CA ARG A 103 10.87 9.36 0.17
C ARG A 103 11.79 9.01 -1.02
N HIS A 104 11.31 8.20 -1.97
CA HIS A 104 12.04 7.82 -3.17
C HIS A 104 11.10 7.74 -4.38
N TYR A 105 11.40 8.54 -5.41
CA TYR A 105 10.60 8.63 -6.63
C TYR A 105 11.09 7.76 -7.79
N GLY A 106 12.20 7.01 -7.67
CA GLY A 106 12.65 6.02 -8.67
C GLY A 106 12.67 6.49 -10.14
N LYS A 107 12.80 5.54 -11.08
CA LYS A 107 12.49 5.75 -12.50
C LYS A 107 11.15 5.08 -12.79
N GLU A 108 10.41 5.62 -13.76
CA GLU A 108 9.18 4.99 -14.25
C GLU A 108 9.48 3.60 -14.85
N ILE A 109 8.59 2.66 -14.58
CA ILE A 109 8.64 1.27 -15.05
C ILE A 109 7.37 1.03 -15.85
N SER A 110 7.52 0.77 -17.15
CA SER A 110 6.40 0.37 -18.00
C SER A 110 6.03 -1.07 -17.71
N ILE A 111 4.76 -1.30 -17.35
CA ILE A 111 4.17 -2.61 -17.07
C ILE A 111 2.82 -2.76 -17.77
#